data_AF-A0A2R5LPY1-F1
#
_entry.id   AF-A0A2R5LPY1-F1
#
_cell.length_a   1.000
_cell.length_b   1.000
_cell.length_c   1.000
_cell.angle_alpha   90.00
_cell.angle_beta   90.00
_cell.angle_gamma   90.00
#
_symmetry.space_group_name_H-M   'P 1'
#
loop_
_entity.id
_entity.type
_entity.pdbx_description
1 polymer ?
#
loop_
_entity_poly.entity_id
_entity_poly.type
_entity_poly.pdbx_seq_one_letter_code
_entity_poly.pdbx_strand_id
1 'polypeptide(L)'
;MGSITTILMVVALSTLVRASNERCRQEYKKGGGTHTACKPPNNRGSCQKREVGVSEQDKKTILRVHNELRRNIARGQLGQFPQGANMIKLEWNDELAAIAQAHAELCRFAHDDMTERFTTQFKMTGQNLATSSSSTANDTSDWPAMINNWFDEYKDAPVSVIRSFRQTQGRPIGHFTQVVWAKTRFVGCGYNSYSSKRGLPYRKLYTCNYAKTGNVMNHAVYKEGEPCSQCVAGAKCDNGLCDMTGLPIGGKPGAANSGGSGGSGGRAQQPNRRPSTSYNGRRGTSDGGNRGDSRGGGKVVNSGQGANGAGREGHGNAHRSPSFMGPFRFGG
;
A
#
# COMPACT_ATOMS: atom_id res chain seq x y z
N MET A 1 -40.18 -32.53 -64.42
CA MET A 1 -40.88 -31.38 -63.80
C MET A 1 -40.91 -31.69 -62.31
N GLY A 2 -39.95 -31.32 -61.47
CA GLY A 2 -39.35 -30.00 -61.20
C GLY A 2 -39.41 -29.87 -59.67
N SER A 3 -38.37 -30.34 -59.00
CA SER A 3 -38.32 -30.59 -57.55
C SER A 3 -38.30 -29.30 -56.74
N ILE A 4 -39.10 -29.27 -55.68
CA ILE A 4 -39.22 -28.18 -54.70
C ILE A 4 -37.98 -28.21 -53.80
N THR A 5 -37.19 -27.14 -53.82
CA THR A 5 -36.15 -26.91 -52.81
C THR A 5 -36.34 -25.52 -52.23
N THR A 6 -37.03 -25.48 -51.09
CA THR A 6 -37.24 -24.28 -50.27
C THR A 6 -35.89 -23.80 -49.74
N ILE A 7 -35.41 -22.65 -50.23
CA ILE A 7 -34.18 -22.01 -49.75
C ILE A 7 -34.50 -21.34 -48.42
N LEU A 8 -34.12 -21.98 -47.31
CA LEU A 8 -34.11 -21.38 -45.99
C LEU A 8 -32.93 -20.39 -45.92
N MET A 9 -33.19 -19.10 -46.19
CA MET A 9 -32.24 -18.03 -45.90
C MET A 9 -32.17 -17.84 -44.38
N VAL A 10 -31.33 -18.63 -43.71
CA VAL A 10 -30.87 -18.33 -42.36
C VAL A 10 -30.00 -17.09 -42.45
N VAL A 11 -30.61 -15.93 -42.27
CA VAL A 11 -29.89 -14.69 -42.01
C VAL A 11 -29.29 -14.83 -40.62
N ALA A 12 -28.10 -15.40 -40.54
CA ALA A 12 -27.25 -15.29 -39.38
C ALA A 12 -26.88 -13.82 -39.23
N LEU A 13 -27.68 -13.08 -38.45
CA LEU A 13 -27.28 -11.79 -37.91
C LEU A 13 -26.09 -12.06 -36.98
N SER A 14 -24.89 -12.16 -37.54
CA SER A 14 -23.66 -12.06 -36.80
C SER A 14 -23.63 -10.65 -36.24
N THR A 15 -24.11 -10.51 -35.00
CA THR A 15 -23.75 -9.38 -34.17
C THR A 15 -22.24 -9.51 -33.95
N LEU A 16 -21.47 -8.94 -34.88
CA LEU A 16 -20.14 -8.45 -34.59
C LEU A 16 -20.34 -7.43 -33.47
N VAL A 17 -20.31 -7.91 -32.22
CA VAL A 17 -19.98 -7.09 -31.07
C VAL A 17 -18.61 -6.56 -31.40
N ARG A 18 -18.59 -5.36 -32.02
CA ARG A 18 -17.37 -4.60 -32.20
C ARG A 18 -16.85 -4.39 -30.79
N ALA A 19 -15.81 -5.12 -30.41
CA ALA A 19 -15.01 -4.83 -29.24
C ALA A 19 -14.33 -3.48 -29.49
N SER A 20 -15.10 -2.40 -29.35
CA SER A 20 -14.59 -1.04 -29.49
C SER A 20 -13.81 -0.72 -28.23
N ASN A 21 -12.49 -0.89 -28.28
CA ASN A 21 -11.49 -0.18 -27.47
C ASN A 21 -11.88 0.00 -25.98
N GLU A 22 -11.82 -1.09 -25.23
CA GLU A 22 -12.44 -1.35 -23.92
C GLU A 22 -11.87 -0.56 -22.71
N ARG A 23 -10.97 0.41 -22.95
CA ARG A 23 -10.33 1.21 -21.88
C ARG A 23 -11.22 2.35 -21.37
N CYS A 24 -11.88 3.07 -22.27
CA CYS A 24 -12.72 4.23 -21.95
C CYS A 24 -14.19 3.84 -21.82
N ARG A 25 -14.58 3.37 -20.63
CA ARG A 25 -15.97 3.00 -20.32
C ARG A 25 -16.90 4.21 -20.28
N GLN A 26 -18.21 3.98 -20.45
CA GLN A 26 -19.20 5.05 -20.59
C GLN A 26 -19.32 5.91 -19.32
N GLU A 27 -19.11 5.32 -18.15
CA GLU A 27 -19.09 5.99 -16.85
C GLU A 27 -18.00 7.07 -16.78
N TYR A 28 -16.87 6.83 -17.45
CA TYR A 28 -15.75 7.78 -17.50
C TYR A 28 -16.01 8.97 -18.43
N LYS A 29 -16.82 8.77 -19.47
CA LYS A 29 -17.14 9.82 -20.45
C LYS A 29 -18.04 10.90 -19.88
N LYS A 30 -18.87 10.57 -18.88
CA LYS A 30 -19.74 11.53 -18.18
C LYS A 30 -18.95 12.67 -17.51
N GLY A 31 -17.66 12.47 -17.23
CA GLY A 31 -16.75 13.50 -16.71
C GLY A 31 -16.15 14.42 -17.77
N GLY A 32 -16.74 14.54 -18.97
CA GLY A 32 -16.22 15.41 -20.04
C GLY A 32 -14.99 14.82 -20.78
N GLY A 33 -14.76 13.51 -20.69
CA GLY A 33 -13.70 12.80 -21.42
C GLY A 33 -12.27 13.04 -20.90
N THR A 34 -12.10 13.76 -19.78
CA THR A 34 -10.79 14.04 -19.16
C THR A 34 -10.21 12.84 -18.40
N HIS A 35 -11.00 11.80 -18.17
CA HIS A 35 -10.57 10.60 -17.46
C HIS A 35 -9.34 9.94 -18.12
N THR A 36 -8.37 9.51 -17.33
CA THR A 36 -7.09 8.94 -17.80
C THR A 36 -7.29 7.71 -18.67
N ALA A 37 -8.28 6.88 -18.36
CA ALA A 37 -8.64 5.72 -19.19
C ALA A 37 -9.23 6.10 -20.58
N CYS A 38 -9.60 7.36 -20.78
CA CYS A 38 -10.08 7.92 -22.05
C CYS A 38 -9.01 8.66 -22.85
N LYS A 39 -7.87 8.95 -22.25
CA LYS A 39 -6.74 9.56 -22.94
C LYS A 39 -6.09 8.53 -23.88
N PRO A 40 -5.80 8.89 -25.14
CA PRO A 40 -5.10 7.99 -26.04
C PRO A 40 -3.68 7.74 -25.52
N PRO A 41 -3.13 6.54 -25.71
CA PRO A 41 -1.74 6.27 -25.40
C PRO A 41 -0.80 7.24 -26.13
N ASN A 42 0.27 7.66 -25.47
CA ASN A 42 1.26 8.49 -26.13
C ASN A 42 2.13 7.62 -27.02
N ASN A 43 1.94 7.67 -28.33
CA ASN A 43 2.78 6.95 -29.30
C ASN A 43 3.69 7.91 -30.10
N ARG A 44 3.84 9.15 -29.65
CA ARG A 44 4.59 10.20 -30.37
C ARG A 44 6.00 10.34 -29.81
N GLY A 45 6.96 10.65 -30.70
CA GLY A 45 8.28 11.17 -30.34
C GLY A 45 9.10 10.26 -29.42
N SER A 46 9.17 10.63 -28.13
CA SER A 46 10.01 10.02 -27.08
C SER A 46 9.29 9.02 -26.16
N CYS A 47 8.16 8.46 -26.62
CA CYS A 47 7.41 7.40 -25.95
C CYS A 47 7.11 6.29 -26.96
N GLN A 48 8.16 5.63 -27.45
CA GLN A 48 7.99 4.47 -28.32
C GLN A 48 7.86 3.24 -27.44
N LYS A 49 6.63 2.73 -27.30
CA LYS A 49 6.33 1.55 -26.49
C LYS A 49 7.18 0.36 -26.90
N ARG A 50 7.69 -0.37 -25.92
CA ARG A 50 8.46 -1.61 -26.09
C ARG A 50 7.76 -2.80 -25.45
N GLU A 51 7.37 -2.65 -24.19
CA GLU A 51 6.62 -3.66 -23.42
C GLU A 51 5.55 -2.95 -22.57
N VAL A 52 4.36 -3.55 -22.51
CA VAL A 52 3.17 -2.94 -21.87
C VAL A 52 2.41 -4.00 -21.09
N GLY A 53 1.96 -3.64 -19.89
CA GLY A 53 1.07 -4.50 -19.11
C GLY A 53 1.70 -5.06 -17.84
N VAL A 54 0.86 -5.75 -17.08
CA VAL A 54 1.23 -6.38 -15.81
C VAL A 54 0.78 -7.83 -15.89
N SER A 55 1.75 -8.76 -15.88
CA SER A 55 1.45 -10.19 -15.97
C SER A 55 0.75 -10.71 -14.71
N GLU A 56 0.09 -11.86 -14.77
CA GLU A 56 -0.49 -12.49 -13.57
C GLU A 56 0.56 -12.77 -12.48
N GLN A 57 1.80 -13.07 -12.89
CA GLN A 57 2.91 -13.24 -11.94
C GLN A 57 3.32 -11.90 -11.30
N ASP A 58 3.29 -10.81 -12.06
CA ASP A 58 3.51 -9.47 -11.51
C ASP A 58 2.41 -9.09 -10.52
N LYS A 59 1.13 -9.33 -10.84
CA LYS A 59 0.00 -9.06 -9.93
C LYS A 59 0.20 -9.75 -8.58
N LYS A 60 0.55 -11.04 -8.60
CA LYS A 60 0.87 -11.82 -7.39
C LYS A 60 2.06 -11.24 -6.65
N THR A 61 3.12 -10.86 -7.37
CA THR A 61 4.34 -10.27 -6.80
C THR A 61 4.05 -8.92 -6.13
N ILE A 62 3.31 -8.04 -6.80
CA ILE A 62 2.92 -6.72 -6.29
C ILE A 62 2.12 -6.87 -4.99
N LEU A 63 1.10 -7.73 -4.98
CA LEU A 63 0.30 -7.99 -3.78
C LEU A 63 1.14 -8.56 -2.65
N ARG A 64 1.98 -9.54 -2.96
CA ARG A 64 2.85 -10.19 -1.97
C ARG A 64 3.77 -9.17 -1.31
N VAL A 65 4.51 -8.39 -2.09
CA VAL A 65 5.47 -7.40 -1.56
C VAL A 65 4.76 -6.32 -0.75
N HIS A 66 3.64 -5.76 -1.25
CA HIS A 66 2.89 -4.77 -0.46
C HIS A 66 2.40 -5.35 0.87
N ASN A 67 1.84 -6.56 0.86
CA ASN A 67 1.28 -7.18 2.06
C ASN A 67 2.36 -7.63 3.05
N GLU A 68 3.53 -8.08 2.57
CA GLU A 68 4.70 -8.33 3.43
C GLU A 68 5.13 -7.05 4.17
N LEU A 69 5.29 -5.93 3.44
CA LEU A 69 5.69 -4.65 4.03
C LEU A 69 4.65 -4.13 5.04
N ARG A 70 3.36 -4.17 4.68
CA ARG A 70 2.24 -3.80 5.57
C ARG A 70 2.19 -4.67 6.82
N ARG A 71 2.45 -5.98 6.68
CA ARG A 71 2.50 -6.91 7.79
C ARG A 71 3.66 -6.60 8.73
N ASN A 72 4.83 -6.34 8.18
CA ASN A 72 6.04 -6.09 8.97
C ASN A 72 5.88 -4.85 9.84
N ILE A 73 5.39 -3.74 9.27
CA ILE A 73 5.14 -2.52 10.06
C ILE A 73 4.00 -2.72 11.07
N ALA A 74 2.90 -3.39 10.68
CA ALA A 74 1.79 -3.64 11.60
C ALA A 74 2.22 -4.45 12.82
N ARG A 75 3.15 -5.41 12.65
CA ARG A 75 3.72 -6.22 13.73
C ARG A 75 4.85 -5.53 14.50
N GLY A 76 5.19 -4.28 14.17
CA GLY A 76 6.24 -3.52 14.86
C GLY A 76 7.65 -3.93 14.47
N GLN A 77 7.85 -4.57 13.32
CA GLN A 77 9.17 -5.01 12.85
C GLN A 77 9.99 -3.86 12.22
N LEU A 78 9.39 -2.68 12.08
CA LEU A 78 10.05 -1.46 11.60
C LEU A 78 10.34 -0.51 12.78
N GLY A 79 11.06 -1.04 13.79
CA GLY A 79 11.24 -0.61 15.19
C GLY A 79 10.98 0.85 15.63
N GLN A 80 11.18 1.86 14.77
CA GLN A 80 10.84 3.25 15.07
C GLN A 80 9.33 3.55 15.01
N PHE A 81 8.54 2.73 14.31
CA PHE A 81 7.10 2.93 14.13
C PHE A 81 6.26 2.04 15.05
N PRO A 82 5.13 2.54 15.58
CA PRO A 82 4.26 1.75 16.44
C PRO A 82 3.58 0.61 15.67
N GLN A 83 3.16 -0.43 16.38
CA GLN A 83 2.34 -1.50 15.81
C GLN A 83 0.99 -0.97 15.28
N GLY A 84 0.43 -1.69 14.31
CA GLY A 84 -0.80 -1.30 13.61
C GLY A 84 -1.97 -2.22 13.91
N ALA A 85 -2.99 -1.69 14.58
CA ALA A 85 -4.15 -2.45 15.05
C ALA A 85 -5.16 -2.82 13.95
N ASN A 86 -5.18 -2.09 12.83
CA ASN A 86 -6.26 -2.16 11.84
C ASN A 86 -5.77 -2.23 10.38
N MET A 87 -4.56 -2.72 10.15
CA MET A 87 -3.93 -2.75 8.82
C MET A 87 -4.63 -3.74 7.89
N ILE A 88 -5.35 -3.26 6.87
CA ILE A 88 -6.04 -4.14 5.90
C ILE A 88 -5.04 -4.85 4.98
N LYS A 89 -5.27 -6.13 4.70
CA LYS A 89 -4.59 -6.87 3.63
C LYS A 89 -5.08 -6.37 2.27
N LEU A 90 -4.16 -5.98 1.40
CA LEU A 90 -4.51 -5.53 0.05
C LEU A 90 -4.98 -6.68 -0.82
N GLU A 91 -6.00 -6.38 -1.62
CA GLU A 91 -6.58 -7.20 -2.68
C GLU A 91 -6.29 -6.54 -4.03
N TRP A 92 -6.17 -7.33 -5.10
CA TRP A 92 -6.01 -6.79 -6.44
C TRP A 92 -7.34 -6.27 -6.97
N ASN A 93 -7.31 -5.17 -7.74
CA ASN A 93 -8.48 -4.64 -8.42
C ASN A 93 -8.15 -4.31 -9.88
N ASP A 94 -8.79 -5.03 -10.80
CA ASP A 94 -8.51 -4.90 -12.23
C ASP A 94 -8.96 -3.55 -12.81
N GLU A 95 -9.97 -2.92 -12.23
CA GLU A 95 -10.40 -1.58 -12.68
C GLU A 95 -9.33 -0.52 -12.34
N LEU A 96 -8.78 -0.54 -11.13
CA LEU A 96 -7.63 0.31 -10.76
C LEU A 96 -6.43 0.03 -11.66
N ALA A 97 -6.17 -1.23 -11.99
CA ALA A 97 -5.06 -1.65 -12.84
C ALA A 97 -5.23 -1.14 -14.28
N ALA A 98 -6.43 -1.25 -14.85
CA ALA A 98 -6.72 -0.72 -16.18
C ALA A 98 -6.49 0.81 -16.25
N ILE A 99 -6.89 1.54 -15.21
CA ILE A 99 -6.68 2.99 -15.10
C ILE A 99 -5.20 3.34 -14.86
N ALA A 100 -4.45 2.49 -14.16
CA ALA A 100 -3.00 2.66 -13.97
C ALA A 100 -2.23 2.35 -15.26
N GLN A 101 -2.68 1.37 -16.04
CA GLN A 101 -2.08 0.96 -17.31
C GLN A 101 -2.29 2.02 -18.41
N ALA A 102 -3.55 2.42 -18.64
CA ALA A 102 -3.90 3.78 -18.32
C ALA A 102 -2.87 4.90 -18.52
N HIS A 103 -2.54 5.42 -17.35
CA HIS A 103 -1.54 6.41 -17.04
C HIS A 103 -0.12 6.04 -17.51
N ALA A 104 0.33 4.79 -17.30
CA ALA A 104 1.69 4.37 -17.64
C ALA A 104 2.01 4.53 -19.14
N GLU A 105 1.01 4.30 -20.00
CA GLU A 105 1.13 4.49 -21.45
C GLU A 105 1.13 5.95 -21.91
N LEU A 106 0.92 6.92 -21.00
CA LEU A 106 1.12 8.33 -21.31
C LEU A 106 2.61 8.71 -21.30
N CYS A 107 3.49 7.86 -20.75
CA CYS A 107 4.92 8.09 -20.57
C CYS A 107 5.24 9.41 -19.83
N ARG A 108 4.38 9.81 -18.91
CA ARG A 108 4.54 11.02 -18.11
C ARG A 108 4.78 10.63 -16.67
N PHE A 109 5.98 10.89 -16.17
CA PHE A 109 6.30 10.71 -14.74
C PHE A 109 5.77 11.90 -13.93
N ALA A 110 4.45 12.01 -13.88
CA ALA A 110 3.72 12.99 -13.09
C ALA A 110 2.30 12.47 -12.89
N HIS A 111 1.75 12.65 -11.69
CA HIS A 111 0.40 12.23 -11.37
C HIS A 111 -0.63 12.83 -12.33
N ASP A 112 -1.66 12.06 -12.65
CA ASP A 112 -2.94 12.56 -13.15
C ASP A 112 -3.80 13.11 -12.00
N ASP A 113 -4.80 13.91 -12.34
CA ASP A 113 -5.69 14.45 -11.31
C ASP A 113 -6.50 13.32 -10.66
N MET A 114 -6.79 13.43 -9.37
CA MET A 114 -7.66 12.47 -8.68
C MET A 114 -9.04 12.34 -9.34
N THR A 115 -9.56 13.42 -9.95
CA THR A 115 -10.82 13.41 -10.71
C THR A 115 -10.70 12.72 -12.07
N GLU A 116 -9.50 12.40 -12.52
CA GLU A 116 -9.25 11.71 -13.80
C GLU A 116 -9.02 10.20 -13.61
N ARG A 117 -9.00 9.70 -12.38
CA ARG A 117 -8.66 8.30 -12.05
C ARG A 117 -9.61 7.66 -11.05
N PHE A 118 -10.87 8.08 -11.09
CA PHE A 118 -11.94 7.47 -10.30
C PHE A 118 -12.34 6.11 -10.89
N THR A 119 -12.90 5.25 -10.05
CA THR A 119 -13.53 4.01 -10.47
C THR A 119 -15.04 4.12 -10.35
N THR A 120 -15.77 3.14 -10.85
CA THR A 120 -17.22 2.97 -10.67
C THR A 120 -17.61 2.91 -9.19
N GLN A 121 -16.72 2.41 -8.33
CA GLN A 121 -16.95 2.24 -6.89
C GLN A 121 -16.27 3.31 -6.03
N PHE A 122 -15.18 3.92 -6.51
CA PHE A 122 -14.31 4.79 -5.73
C PHE A 122 -14.10 6.13 -6.46
N LYS A 123 -14.76 7.17 -5.94
CA LYS A 123 -14.64 8.54 -6.48
C LYS A 123 -13.24 9.16 -6.29
N MET A 124 -12.45 8.64 -5.34
CA MET A 124 -11.09 9.10 -5.07
C MET A 124 -10.17 7.90 -4.88
N THR A 125 -9.02 7.92 -5.55
CA THR A 125 -7.99 6.88 -5.47
C THR A 125 -6.63 7.50 -5.17
N GLY A 126 -5.74 6.75 -4.50
CA GLY A 126 -4.34 7.12 -4.28
C GLY A 126 -3.48 6.71 -5.47
N GLN A 127 -2.25 7.23 -5.60
CA GLN A 127 -1.32 6.80 -6.66
C GLN A 127 0.13 6.88 -6.21
N ASN A 128 0.89 5.82 -6.50
CA ASN A 128 2.33 5.83 -6.44
C ASN A 128 2.91 5.66 -7.84
N LEU A 129 3.97 6.42 -8.14
CA LEU A 129 4.68 6.35 -9.42
C LEU A 129 6.14 6.00 -9.16
N ALA A 130 6.72 5.17 -10.03
CA ALA A 130 8.16 4.95 -10.08
C ALA A 130 8.64 4.97 -11.52
N THR A 131 9.90 5.37 -11.71
CA THR A 131 10.55 5.33 -13.01
C THR A 131 11.98 4.86 -12.87
N SER A 132 12.45 4.14 -13.89
CA SER A 132 13.87 3.83 -14.05
C SER A 132 14.28 4.08 -15.50
N SER A 133 15.58 4.30 -15.72
CA SER A 133 16.13 4.52 -17.04
C SER A 133 17.52 3.91 -17.20
N SER A 134 17.85 3.46 -18.40
CA SER A 134 19.06 2.69 -18.70
C SER A 134 19.61 3.02 -20.09
N SER A 135 20.92 2.89 -20.27
CA SER A 135 21.59 2.89 -21.58
C SER A 135 21.38 1.57 -22.33
N THR A 136 21.15 0.48 -21.61
CA THR A 136 20.92 -0.87 -22.15
C THR A 136 19.44 -1.22 -22.12
N ALA A 137 18.97 -1.79 -23.22
CA ALA A 137 17.62 -2.31 -23.35
C ALA A 137 17.36 -3.43 -22.34
N ASN A 138 16.38 -3.22 -21.47
CA ASN A 138 15.80 -4.26 -20.62
C ASN A 138 14.34 -3.84 -20.42
N ASP A 139 13.41 -4.70 -20.81
CA ASP A 139 11.98 -4.41 -20.72
C ASP A 139 11.28 -5.11 -19.55
N THR A 140 12.02 -5.93 -18.78
CA THR A 140 11.53 -6.66 -17.61
C THR A 140 11.16 -5.72 -16.48
N SER A 141 9.96 -5.85 -15.93
CA SER A 141 9.52 -5.13 -14.73
C SER A 141 10.32 -5.57 -13.49
N ASP A 142 10.58 -4.63 -12.57
CA ASP A 142 11.16 -4.92 -11.25
C ASP A 142 10.26 -4.33 -10.15
N TRP A 143 9.07 -4.92 -10.02
CA TRP A 143 8.09 -4.51 -9.03
C TRP A 143 8.61 -4.55 -7.59
N PRO A 144 9.34 -5.60 -7.14
CA PRO A 144 9.91 -5.61 -5.79
C PRO A 144 10.81 -4.41 -5.52
N ALA A 145 11.72 -4.05 -6.43
CA ALA A 145 12.59 -2.91 -6.21
C ALA A 145 11.78 -1.59 -6.14
N MET A 146 10.82 -1.39 -7.05
CA MET A 146 10.03 -0.15 -7.06
C MET A 146 9.17 0.01 -5.80
N ILE A 147 8.54 -1.07 -5.32
CA ILE A 147 7.69 -1.03 -4.12
C ILE A 147 8.55 -0.85 -2.85
N ASN A 148 9.72 -1.50 -2.78
CA ASN A 148 10.65 -1.27 -1.66
C ASN A 148 11.19 0.15 -1.65
N ASN A 149 11.48 0.75 -2.82
CA ASN A 149 11.91 2.15 -2.91
C ASN A 149 10.81 3.11 -2.41
N TRP A 150 9.54 2.85 -2.72
CA TRP A 150 8.43 3.61 -2.13
C TRP A 150 8.35 3.45 -0.62
N PHE A 151 8.52 2.23 -0.13
CA PHE A 151 8.47 1.94 1.30
C PHE A 151 9.63 2.58 2.06
N ASP A 152 10.83 2.58 1.47
CA ASP A 152 12.08 3.11 2.05
C ASP A 152 12.02 4.60 2.41
N GLU A 153 11.03 5.35 1.91
CA GLU A 153 10.75 6.71 2.41
C GLU A 153 10.42 6.72 3.92
N TYR A 154 10.14 5.57 4.55
CA TYR A 154 10.03 5.45 6.01
C TYR A 154 11.26 5.99 6.75
N LYS A 155 12.44 5.93 6.12
CA LYS A 155 13.72 6.41 6.67
C LYS A 155 13.70 7.92 6.92
N ASP A 156 12.89 8.64 6.16
CA ASP A 156 12.71 10.08 6.24
C ASP A 156 11.40 10.47 6.97
N ALA A 157 10.56 9.50 7.34
CA ALA A 157 9.24 9.75 7.89
C ALA A 157 9.26 9.94 9.42
N PRO A 158 8.75 11.07 9.94
CA PRO A 158 8.62 11.25 11.39
C PRO A 158 7.53 10.33 11.92
N VAL A 159 7.75 9.71 13.09
CA VAL A 159 6.79 8.78 13.72
C VAL A 159 5.40 9.41 13.91
N SER A 160 5.34 10.72 14.16
CA SER A 160 4.08 11.47 14.29
C SER A 160 3.17 11.40 13.06
N VAL A 161 3.71 11.10 11.87
CA VAL A 161 2.91 10.96 10.65
C VAL A 161 1.88 9.84 10.77
N ILE A 162 2.18 8.80 11.55
CA ILE A 162 1.27 7.66 11.74
C ILE A 162 -0.05 8.11 12.35
N ARG A 163 0.02 9.00 13.36
CA ARG A 163 -1.15 9.54 14.07
C ARG A 163 -1.93 10.54 13.23
N SER A 164 -1.24 11.34 12.45
CA SER A 164 -1.88 12.36 11.62
C SER A 164 -1.01 12.70 10.42
N PHE A 165 -1.43 12.23 9.25
CA PHE A 165 -0.72 12.46 8.00
C PHE A 165 -0.63 13.94 7.68
N ARG A 166 0.59 14.43 7.51
CA ARG A 166 0.93 15.77 6.99
C ARG A 166 2.02 15.60 5.95
N GLN A 167 2.01 16.49 4.96
CA GLN A 167 3.18 16.67 4.12
C GLN A 167 4.33 17.20 4.98
N THR A 168 5.50 16.62 4.81
CA THR A 168 6.74 17.05 5.45
C THR A 168 7.36 18.17 4.63
N GLN A 169 8.08 19.09 5.30
CA GLN A 169 8.92 20.08 4.61
C GLN A 169 10.25 19.46 4.11
N GLY A 170 10.54 18.23 4.53
CA GLY A 170 11.75 17.48 4.18
C GLY A 170 11.57 16.59 2.95
N ARG A 171 12.22 15.43 2.95
CA ARG A 171 12.08 14.46 1.85
C ARG A 171 10.65 13.93 1.77
N PRO A 172 10.13 13.64 0.55
CA PRO A 172 8.79 13.10 0.37
C PRO A 172 8.62 11.76 1.09
N ILE A 173 7.46 11.56 1.70
CA ILE A 173 7.09 10.33 2.42
C ILE A 173 5.76 9.74 1.95
N GLY A 174 5.18 10.36 0.92
CA GLY A 174 3.82 10.07 0.47
C GLY A 174 3.68 8.66 -0.12
N HIS A 175 4.73 8.13 -0.74
CA HIS A 175 4.67 6.77 -1.28
C HIS A 175 4.66 5.75 -0.14
N PHE A 176 5.53 5.94 0.87
CA PHE A 176 5.55 5.09 2.06
C PHE A 176 4.19 5.09 2.76
N THR A 177 3.65 6.27 3.10
CA THR A 177 2.39 6.36 3.84
C THR A 177 1.22 5.79 3.05
N GLN A 178 1.23 5.86 1.71
CA GLN A 178 0.23 5.20 0.88
C GLN A 178 0.37 3.67 0.92
N VAL A 179 1.58 3.12 0.84
CA VAL A 179 1.83 1.67 0.94
C VAL A 179 1.30 1.13 2.27
N VAL A 180 1.49 1.85 3.37
CA VAL A 180 1.08 1.43 4.72
C VAL A 180 -0.23 2.06 5.20
N TRP A 181 -1.05 2.60 4.30
CA TRP A 181 -2.34 3.19 4.68
C TRP A 181 -3.34 2.10 5.08
N ALA A 182 -3.71 2.01 6.36
CA ALA A 182 -4.50 0.90 6.89
C ALA A 182 -5.86 0.73 6.23
N LYS A 183 -6.51 1.83 5.84
CA LYS A 183 -7.86 1.81 5.23
C LYS A 183 -7.86 1.52 3.73
N THR A 184 -6.70 1.51 3.09
CA THR A 184 -6.59 1.08 1.68
C THR A 184 -6.75 -0.43 1.63
N ARG A 185 -7.65 -0.90 0.76
CA ARG A 185 -8.02 -2.32 0.62
C ARG A 185 -7.62 -2.88 -0.74
N PHE A 186 -7.56 -2.06 -1.77
CA PHE A 186 -7.37 -2.44 -3.15
C PHE A 186 -6.17 -1.73 -3.74
N VAL A 187 -5.43 -2.46 -4.57
CA VAL A 187 -4.37 -1.93 -5.42
C VAL A 187 -4.53 -2.49 -6.83
N GLY A 188 -4.25 -1.67 -7.82
CA GLY A 188 -4.13 -2.11 -9.21
C GLY A 188 -3.05 -1.28 -9.90
N CYS A 189 -2.17 -1.95 -10.64
CA CYS A 189 -0.99 -1.32 -11.21
C CYS A 189 -0.91 -1.48 -12.73
N GLY A 190 -0.14 -0.60 -13.35
CA GLY A 190 0.17 -0.57 -14.77
C GLY A 190 1.66 -0.32 -15.00
N TYR A 191 2.17 -0.86 -16.10
CA TYR A 191 3.58 -0.79 -16.48
C TYR A 191 3.74 -0.50 -17.97
N ASN A 192 4.75 0.31 -18.27
CA ASN A 192 5.14 0.62 -19.64
C ASN A 192 6.66 0.80 -19.71
N SER A 193 7.32 -0.01 -20.53
CA SER A 193 8.69 0.21 -21.00
C SER A 193 8.65 0.93 -22.34
N TYR A 194 9.44 1.98 -22.50
CA TYR A 194 9.43 2.81 -23.70
C TYR A 194 10.80 3.43 -24.01
N SER A 195 11.05 3.68 -25.29
CA SER A 195 12.22 4.42 -25.72
C SER A 195 12.00 5.94 -25.62
N SER A 196 13.01 6.65 -25.14
CA SER A 196 13.06 8.12 -25.04
C SER A 196 14.17 8.68 -25.91
N LYS A 197 13.88 9.79 -26.60
CA LYS A 197 14.89 10.60 -27.32
C LYS A 197 15.58 11.64 -26.41
N ARG A 198 15.16 11.72 -25.14
CA ARG A 198 15.68 12.66 -24.14
C ARG A 198 16.32 11.87 -23.00
N GLY A 199 17.59 12.14 -22.71
CA GLY A 199 18.35 11.44 -21.67
C GLY A 199 18.65 9.99 -22.07
N LEU A 200 18.63 9.09 -21.10
CA LEU A 200 18.86 7.66 -21.35
C LEU A 200 17.75 7.06 -22.22
N PRO A 201 18.12 6.22 -23.21
CA PRO A 201 17.22 5.80 -24.28
C PRO A 201 16.11 4.86 -23.82
N TYR A 202 16.32 4.06 -22.77
CA TYR A 202 15.32 3.10 -22.29
C TYR A 202 14.75 3.56 -20.96
N ARG A 203 13.43 3.69 -20.88
CA ARG A 203 12.73 4.14 -19.66
C ARG A 203 11.59 3.20 -19.31
N LYS A 204 11.34 3.07 -18.02
CA LYS A 204 10.23 2.32 -17.46
C LYS A 204 9.38 3.24 -16.60
N LEU A 205 8.06 3.10 -16.70
CA LEU A 205 7.10 3.79 -15.84
C LEU A 205 6.20 2.75 -15.17
N TYR A 206 6.18 2.80 -13.84
CA TYR A 206 5.34 1.99 -12.98
C TYR A 206 4.30 2.91 -12.35
N THR A 207 3.03 2.53 -12.44
CA THR A 207 1.92 3.26 -11.81
C THR A 207 1.13 2.28 -10.96
N CYS A 208 0.88 2.59 -9.70
CA CYS A 208 -0.07 1.84 -8.86
C CYS A 208 -1.14 2.79 -8.35
N ASN A 209 -2.41 2.44 -8.56
CA ASN A 209 -3.56 3.14 -8.01
C ASN A 209 -4.11 2.37 -6.79
N TYR A 210 -4.60 3.11 -5.78
CA TYR A 210 -5.00 2.56 -4.49
C TYR A 210 -6.43 2.97 -4.10
N ALA A 211 -7.24 2.04 -3.59
CA ALA A 211 -8.57 2.34 -3.08
C ALA A 211 -8.91 1.57 -1.79
N LYS A 212 -9.60 2.14 -0.80
CA LYS A 212 -9.91 3.56 -0.64
C LYS A 212 -8.63 4.40 -0.60
N THR A 213 -8.73 5.64 -1.07
CA THR A 213 -7.60 6.56 -1.13
C THR A 213 -6.86 6.69 0.21
N GLY A 214 -5.53 6.72 0.14
CA GLY A 214 -4.66 7.00 1.28
C GLY A 214 -4.33 8.48 1.39
N ASN A 215 -3.38 8.81 2.27
CA ASN A 215 -2.78 10.14 2.40
C ASN A 215 -3.81 11.27 2.59
N VAL A 216 -4.92 10.96 3.28
CA VAL A 216 -5.92 11.97 3.61
C VAL A 216 -5.35 12.86 4.70
N MET A 217 -5.24 14.16 4.42
CA MET A 217 -4.72 15.15 5.37
C MET A 217 -5.45 15.03 6.71
N ASN A 218 -4.70 15.09 7.80
CA ASN A 218 -5.25 15.06 9.17
C ASN A 218 -5.76 13.69 9.64
N HIS A 219 -5.72 12.65 8.79
CA HIS A 219 -6.09 11.30 9.19
C HIS A 219 -4.87 10.47 9.59
N ALA A 220 -5.08 9.51 10.50
CA ALA A 220 -4.07 8.53 10.84
C ALA A 220 -3.80 7.59 9.65
N VAL A 221 -2.51 7.28 9.43
CA VAL A 221 -2.05 6.30 8.44
C VAL A 221 -2.55 4.91 8.83
N TYR A 222 -2.38 4.55 10.09
CA TYR A 222 -3.00 3.40 10.74
C TYR A 222 -3.20 3.68 12.24
N LYS A 223 -4.03 2.88 12.90
CA LYS A 223 -4.26 3.00 14.34
C LYS A 223 -3.18 2.25 15.11
N GLU A 224 -2.62 2.90 16.12
CA GLU A 224 -1.67 2.27 17.03
C GLU A 224 -2.37 1.21 17.89
N GLY A 225 -1.69 0.08 18.11
CA GLY A 225 -2.14 -0.99 19.00
C GLY A 225 -1.78 -2.38 18.48
N GLU A 226 -2.14 -3.40 19.27
CA GLU A 226 -1.84 -4.80 18.97
C GLU A 226 -2.35 -5.19 17.58
N PRO A 227 -1.55 -5.92 16.76
CA PRO A 227 -1.95 -6.30 15.42
C PRO A 227 -3.32 -6.97 15.39
N CYS A 228 -4.15 -6.59 14.42
CA CYS A 228 -5.54 -7.06 14.27
C CYS A 228 -6.53 -6.72 15.39
N SER A 229 -6.13 -6.06 16.48
CA SER A 229 -7.04 -5.74 17.60
C SER A 229 -8.20 -4.80 17.24
N GLN A 230 -8.11 -4.10 16.10
CA GLN A 230 -9.12 -3.18 15.60
C GLN A 230 -9.50 -3.44 14.14
N CYS A 231 -9.46 -4.70 13.69
CA CYS A 231 -10.10 -5.09 12.43
C CYS A 231 -11.61 -4.83 12.46
N VAL A 232 -12.21 -4.58 11.29
CA VAL A 232 -13.66 -4.42 11.21
C VAL A 232 -14.37 -5.75 11.50
N ALA A 233 -15.62 -5.67 11.98
CA ALA A 233 -16.43 -6.86 12.24
C ALA A 233 -16.51 -7.78 11.02
N GLY A 234 -16.30 -9.08 11.25
CA GLY A 234 -16.28 -10.12 10.20
C GLY A 234 -14.93 -10.30 9.50
N ALA A 235 -13.97 -9.39 9.67
CA ALA A 235 -12.64 -9.57 9.11
C ALA A 235 -11.83 -10.57 9.94
N LYS A 236 -10.98 -11.36 9.26
CA LYS A 236 -10.11 -12.33 9.91
C LYS A 236 -8.72 -11.73 10.10
N CYS A 237 -8.02 -12.12 11.17
CA CYS A 237 -6.61 -11.79 11.29
C CYS A 237 -5.76 -12.75 10.46
N ASP A 238 -5.04 -12.24 9.47
CA ASP A 238 -4.03 -12.95 8.69
C ASP A 238 -2.64 -12.40 9.06
N ASN A 239 -2.05 -12.99 10.10
CA ASN A 239 -0.69 -12.72 10.54
C ASN A 239 -0.39 -11.21 10.64
N GLY A 240 -1.19 -10.49 11.42
CA GLY A 240 -1.07 -9.03 11.64
C GLY A 240 -1.79 -8.14 10.64
N LEU A 241 -2.48 -8.71 9.65
CA LEU A 241 -3.33 -7.97 8.70
C LEU A 241 -4.80 -8.33 8.87
N CYS A 242 -5.70 -7.37 8.66
CA CYS A 242 -7.13 -7.59 8.55
C CYS A 242 -7.48 -8.10 7.15
N ASP A 243 -7.78 -9.39 7.03
CA ASP A 243 -8.28 -10.00 5.80
C ASP A 243 -9.78 -9.72 5.66
N MET A 244 -10.10 -8.98 4.60
CA MET A 244 -11.44 -8.49 4.28
C MET A 244 -12.18 -9.36 3.26
N THR A 245 -11.60 -10.52 2.88
CA THR A 245 -12.15 -11.41 1.86
C THR A 245 -13.60 -11.79 2.21
N GLY A 246 -14.52 -11.58 1.26
CA GLY A 246 -15.94 -11.85 1.43
C GLY A 246 -16.75 -10.74 2.11
N LEU A 247 -16.13 -9.66 2.57
CA LEU A 247 -16.84 -8.51 3.15
C LEU A 247 -17.23 -7.46 2.10
N PRO A 248 -18.41 -6.81 2.24
CA PRO A 248 -18.87 -5.78 1.34
C PRO A 248 -17.87 -4.62 1.19
N ILE A 249 -17.79 -4.09 -0.02
CA ILE A 249 -17.03 -2.89 -0.35
C ILE A 249 -17.82 -1.66 0.16
N GLY A 250 -17.71 -1.35 1.45
CA GLY A 250 -18.42 -0.21 2.05
C GLY A 250 -18.90 -0.37 3.49
N GLY A 251 -18.58 -1.47 4.18
CA GLY A 251 -19.01 -1.68 5.56
C GLY A 251 -18.54 -0.54 6.49
N LYS A 252 -19.49 0.14 7.15
CA LYS A 252 -19.21 0.95 8.34
C LYS A 252 -18.48 0.05 9.35
N PRO A 253 -17.49 0.54 10.12
CA PRO A 253 -16.91 -0.24 11.21
C PRO A 253 -18.05 -0.66 12.15
N GLY A 254 -18.37 -1.96 12.18
CA GLY A 254 -19.30 -2.50 13.15
C GLY A 254 -18.76 -2.22 14.54
N ALA A 255 -19.60 -1.66 15.41
CA ALA A 255 -19.33 -1.59 16.84
C ALA A 255 -18.87 -2.97 17.31
N ALA A 256 -17.77 -3.02 18.05
CA ALA A 256 -17.32 -4.22 18.71
C ALA A 256 -18.49 -4.75 19.53
N ASN A 257 -19.05 -5.89 19.14
CA ASN A 257 -20.09 -6.53 19.91
C ASN A 257 -19.38 -7.20 21.08
N SER A 258 -19.32 -6.52 22.22
CA SER A 258 -19.01 -7.11 23.51
C SER A 258 -20.20 -8.00 23.93
N GLY A 259 -20.34 -9.16 23.29
CA GLY A 259 -21.03 -10.31 23.88
C GLY A 259 -19.95 -11.13 24.58
N GLY A 260 -19.77 -11.04 25.89
CA GLY A 260 -20.82 -11.33 26.86
C GLY A 260 -20.80 -12.84 27.08
N SER A 261 -19.80 -13.32 27.83
CA SER A 261 -19.74 -14.70 28.31
C SER A 261 -21.02 -15.00 29.07
N GLY A 262 -21.84 -15.89 28.52
CA GLY A 262 -23.01 -16.44 29.21
C GLY A 262 -22.56 -17.30 30.38
N GLY A 263 -22.47 -16.68 31.57
CA GLY A 263 -22.32 -17.37 32.83
C GLY A 263 -23.68 -17.89 33.30
N SER A 264 -23.82 -19.20 33.33
CA SER A 264 -24.93 -19.90 33.97
C SER A 264 -24.80 -19.76 35.49
N GLY A 265 -25.80 -19.13 36.12
CA GLY A 265 -25.85 -18.90 37.55
C GLY A 265 -25.99 -20.18 38.37
N GLY A 266 -25.17 -20.28 39.42
CA GLY A 266 -25.29 -21.24 40.52
C GLY A 266 -25.06 -20.50 41.83
N ARG A 267 -26.15 -20.20 42.54
CA ARG A 267 -26.21 -19.49 43.82
C ARG A 267 -25.84 -20.46 44.94
N ALA A 268 -24.78 -20.19 45.70
CA ALA A 268 -24.52 -20.85 46.97
C ALA A 268 -23.98 -19.87 48.02
N GLN A 269 -24.51 -20.02 49.23
CA GLN A 269 -24.56 -19.09 50.35
C GLN A 269 -23.21 -18.82 51.03
N GLN A 270 -23.03 -17.59 51.54
CA GLN A 270 -22.12 -17.31 52.64
C GLN A 270 -22.72 -17.76 53.97
N PRO A 271 -21.88 -18.16 54.94
CA PRO A 271 -22.10 -17.77 56.32
C PRO A 271 -20.86 -17.08 56.90
N ASN A 272 -21.09 -15.97 57.59
CA ASN A 272 -20.05 -15.26 58.32
C ASN A 272 -20.59 -14.95 59.73
N ARG A 273 -20.07 -15.61 60.77
CA ARG A 273 -20.00 -15.07 62.15
C ARG A 273 -18.77 -15.63 62.89
N ARG A 274 -18.05 -14.66 63.48
CA ARG A 274 -16.90 -14.61 64.42
C ARG A 274 -17.06 -15.50 65.70
N PRO A 275 -16.04 -15.70 66.59
CA PRO A 275 -15.02 -14.69 67.00
C PRO A 275 -13.59 -15.12 67.42
N SER A 276 -12.71 -14.10 67.41
CA SER A 276 -11.49 -13.80 68.19
C SER A 276 -10.66 -14.90 68.86
N THR A 277 -9.33 -14.84 68.64
CA THR A 277 -8.32 -14.79 69.72
C THR A 277 -7.02 -14.10 69.23
N SER A 278 -6.40 -13.38 70.17
CA SER A 278 -5.11 -12.69 70.13
C SER A 278 -3.92 -13.63 70.20
N TYR A 279 -2.75 -13.26 69.66
CA TYR A 279 -1.46 -13.44 70.35
C TYR A 279 -0.33 -12.56 69.78
N ASN A 280 0.52 -12.11 70.70
CA ASN A 280 1.65 -11.18 70.59
C ASN A 280 2.98 -11.87 70.22
N GLY A 281 3.97 -11.12 69.73
CA GLY A 281 5.42 -11.42 69.87
C GLY A 281 6.29 -10.91 68.70
N ARG A 282 6.96 -9.74 68.81
CA ARG A 282 8.38 -9.51 69.23
C ARG A 282 9.42 -10.08 68.24
N ARG A 283 10.17 -9.23 67.51
CA ARG A 283 11.46 -8.52 67.82
C ARG A 283 12.71 -9.32 67.41
N GLY A 284 13.67 -8.59 66.81
CA GLY A 284 15.11 -8.91 66.75
C GLY A 284 15.62 -9.04 65.30
N THR A 285 16.37 -8.09 64.73
CA THR A 285 17.85 -7.89 64.83
C THR A 285 18.61 -9.13 64.34
N SER A 286 19.64 -9.11 63.50
CA SER A 286 20.74 -8.17 63.26
C SER A 286 21.63 -8.81 62.17
N ASP A 287 22.21 -8.00 61.28
CA ASP A 287 23.67 -7.81 61.10
C ASP A 287 24.40 -8.68 60.08
N GLY A 288 25.36 -8.00 59.43
CA GLY A 288 26.54 -8.57 58.77
C GLY A 288 26.36 -8.77 57.26
N GLY A 289 27.04 -8.08 56.35
CA GLY A 289 28.28 -7.31 56.44
C GLY A 289 29.29 -7.85 55.42
N ASN A 290 29.99 -6.91 54.76
CA ASN A 290 31.19 -7.09 53.93
C ASN A 290 31.02 -7.76 52.55
N ARG A 291 31.81 -7.44 51.51
CA ARG A 291 32.79 -6.40 51.13
C ARG A 291 33.31 -6.88 49.76
N GLY A 292 33.74 -5.99 48.88
CA GLY A 292 34.70 -6.37 47.83
C GLY A 292 34.56 -5.66 46.49
N ASP A 293 35.18 -4.48 46.40
CA ASP A 293 35.57 -3.76 45.19
C ASP A 293 36.33 -4.61 44.16
N SER A 294 36.26 -4.22 42.87
CA SER A 294 37.45 -3.90 42.06
C SER A 294 37.12 -3.35 40.67
N ARG A 295 37.85 -2.31 40.29
CA ARG A 295 37.85 -1.55 39.01
C ARG A 295 38.82 -2.15 37.97
N GLY A 296 38.65 -1.73 36.72
CA GLY A 296 39.65 -1.77 35.62
C GLY A 296 39.13 -2.54 34.41
N GLY A 297 39.09 -2.06 33.16
CA GLY A 297 39.93 -1.10 32.45
C GLY A 297 40.66 -1.86 31.32
N GLY A 298 40.33 -1.62 30.05
CA GLY A 298 41.04 -2.27 28.93
C GLY A 298 40.47 -1.96 27.54
N LYS A 299 41.10 -1.00 26.84
CA LYS A 299 40.97 -0.77 25.39
C LYS A 299 41.66 -1.89 24.61
N VAL A 300 41.11 -2.28 23.45
CA VAL A 300 41.94 -2.75 22.32
C VAL A 300 41.46 -2.07 21.04
N VAL A 301 42.44 -1.46 20.38
CA VAL A 301 42.41 -0.81 19.08
C VAL A 301 42.79 -1.89 18.06
N ASN A 302 42.19 -1.91 16.87
CA ASN A 302 42.95 -2.34 15.70
C ASN A 302 42.54 -1.57 14.45
N SER A 303 43.57 -1.11 13.75
CA SER A 303 43.59 -0.18 12.63
C SER A 303 44.63 -0.69 11.63
N GLY A 304 44.37 -0.54 10.33
CA GLY A 304 45.36 -0.76 9.26
C GLY A 304 44.83 -1.72 8.19
N GLN A 305 44.27 -1.25 7.06
CA GLN A 305 44.96 -0.77 5.84
C GLN A 305 45.64 -1.92 5.05
N GLY A 306 45.45 -2.11 3.74
CA GLY A 306 44.66 -1.39 2.74
C GLY A 306 44.93 -1.88 1.30
N ALA A 307 44.30 -1.19 0.33
CA ALA A 307 44.64 -1.02 -1.10
C ALA A 307 44.58 -2.28 -2.01
N ASN A 308 44.10 -2.31 -3.27
CA ASN A 308 43.57 -1.43 -4.33
C ASN A 308 42.89 -2.39 -5.37
N GLY A 309 41.97 -2.06 -6.27
CA GLY A 309 41.36 -0.80 -6.69
C GLY A 309 40.37 -0.98 -7.86
N ALA A 310 39.76 0.15 -8.20
CA ALA A 310 39.18 0.58 -9.49
C ALA A 310 37.97 -0.16 -10.11
N GLY A 311 36.85 0.57 -10.18
CA GLY A 311 35.68 0.25 -11.00
C GLY A 311 34.46 1.11 -10.66
N ARG A 312 34.58 2.44 -10.80
CA ARG A 312 33.48 3.40 -10.62
C ARG A 312 32.60 3.44 -11.87
N GLU A 313 31.31 3.13 -11.77
CA GLU A 313 30.27 3.70 -12.65
C GLU A 313 28.92 3.87 -11.93
N GLY A 314 28.43 5.12 -11.88
CA GLY A 314 27.04 5.47 -12.13
C GLY A 314 25.98 5.31 -11.02
N HIS A 315 26.00 6.15 -10.00
CA HIS A 315 24.80 6.39 -9.18
C HIS A 315 23.70 7.07 -10.02
N GLY A 316 22.62 6.33 -10.30
CA GLY A 316 21.44 6.81 -11.00
C GLY A 316 20.70 7.86 -10.18
N ASN A 317 20.64 9.07 -10.73
CA ASN A 317 19.99 10.24 -10.15
C ASN A 317 18.45 10.05 -10.16
N ALA A 318 17.83 9.99 -8.98
CA ALA A 318 16.37 9.98 -8.85
C ALA A 318 15.82 11.35 -9.28
N HIS A 319 15.25 11.41 -10.49
CA HIS A 319 14.58 12.61 -10.97
C HIS A 319 13.34 12.90 -10.11
N ARG A 320 13.36 14.07 -9.50
CA ARG A 320 12.33 14.64 -8.60
C ARG A 320 11.02 14.86 -9.35
N SER A 321 9.90 14.43 -8.76
CA SER A 321 8.57 14.88 -9.16
C SER A 321 8.28 16.25 -8.54
N PRO A 322 7.84 17.27 -9.31
CA PRO A 322 7.36 18.52 -8.75
C PRO A 322 5.94 18.33 -8.19
N SER A 323 5.77 18.57 -6.89
CA SER A 323 4.46 18.69 -6.26
C SER A 323 3.86 20.06 -6.58
N PHE A 324 2.82 20.11 -7.40
CA PHE A 324 1.96 21.29 -7.55
C PHE A 324 0.51 20.85 -7.33
N MET A 325 -0.09 21.30 -6.24
CA MET A 325 -1.54 21.45 -6.12
C MET A 325 -1.81 22.84 -5.57
N GLY A 326 -2.50 23.66 -6.36
CA GLY A 326 -3.00 24.97 -5.97
C GLY A 326 -4.17 24.87 -4.97
N PRO A 327 -4.60 26.00 -4.41
CA PRO A 327 -5.51 26.04 -3.26
C PRO A 327 -6.95 25.68 -3.65
N PHE A 328 -7.57 24.81 -2.86
CA PHE A 328 -9.01 24.54 -2.91
C PHE A 328 -9.78 25.73 -2.33
N ARG A 329 -10.63 26.37 -3.15
CA ARG A 329 -11.71 27.25 -2.67
C ARG A 329 -12.98 26.41 -2.49
N PHE A 330 -13.51 26.41 -1.28
CA PHE A 330 -14.89 25.98 -1.01
C PHE A 330 -15.82 27.15 -1.33
N GLY A 331 -16.75 26.96 -2.27
CA GLY A 331 -17.95 27.78 -2.38
C GLY A 331 -19.08 27.11 -1.60
N GLY A 332 -19.79 27.89 -0.79
CA GLY A 332 -21.00 27.47 -0.09
C GLY A 332 -22.22 27.33 -0.98
#